data_AF-A0A0C2BWV2-F1
#
_entry.id   AF-A0A0C2BWV2-F1
#
_cell.length_a   1.000
_cell.length_b   1.000
_cell.length_c   1.000
_cell.angle_alpha   90.00
_cell.angle_beta   90.00
_cell.angle_gamma   90.00
#
_symmetry.space_group_name_H-M   'P 1'
#
loop_
_entity.id
_entity.type
_entity.pdbx_description
1 polymer ?
#
loop_
_entity_poly.entity_id
_entity_poly.type
_entity_poly.pdbx_seq_one_letter_code
_entity_poly.pdbx_strand_id
1 'polypeptide(L)'
;WAKNGKEFEIAFRLDAKFSSPHAALHPAVLVQNSSLELNFGDTPFAFPPKEGVTAVSKAPPSLIEWRGLEVENEKKESSAAPVCIVLEPTKELVEQTHENLIKFSKNVSDPKIKCVSLAAGANMSQLLHELERGVDIVTGGVGRVLDMIETHKLSTSGLNFIVIDEA
;
A
#
# COMPACT_ATOMS: atom_id res chain seq x y z
N TRP A 1 -15.14 -14.60 -9.68
CA TRP A 1 -15.93 -14.98 -8.50
C TRP A 1 -17.41 -14.89 -8.86
N ALA A 2 -18.28 -15.67 -8.22
CA ALA A 2 -19.72 -15.67 -8.50
C ALA A 2 -20.50 -15.68 -7.18
N LYS A 3 -21.63 -14.98 -7.12
CA LYS A 3 -22.58 -15.02 -6.01
C LYS A 3 -23.92 -15.46 -6.56
N ASN A 4 -24.50 -16.49 -5.97
CA ASN A 4 -25.79 -17.07 -6.38
C ASN A 4 -25.81 -17.46 -7.88
N GLY A 5 -24.70 -18.00 -8.39
CA GLY A 5 -24.59 -18.43 -9.79
C GLY A 5 -24.44 -17.30 -10.81
N LYS A 6 -24.39 -16.03 -10.38
CA LYS A 6 -24.09 -14.89 -11.25
C LYS A 6 -22.62 -14.52 -11.12
N GLU A 7 -21.88 -14.63 -12.21
CA GLU A 7 -20.51 -14.11 -12.27
C GLU A 7 -20.54 -12.58 -12.16
N PHE A 8 -19.64 -12.05 -11.35
CA PHE A 8 -19.44 -10.61 -11.32
C PHE A 8 -18.66 -10.16 -12.53
N GLU A 9 -18.96 -8.95 -12.98
CA GLU A 9 -18.23 -8.29 -14.05
C GLU A 9 -16.77 -8.02 -13.63
N ILE A 10 -15.94 -7.71 -14.62
CA ILE A 10 -14.54 -7.40 -14.40
C ILE A 10 -14.45 -6.17 -13.49
N ALA A 11 -13.98 -6.38 -12.25
CA ALA A 11 -13.87 -5.30 -11.25
C ALA A 11 -12.84 -4.25 -11.66
N PHE A 12 -11.71 -4.68 -12.26
CA PHE A 12 -10.69 -3.80 -12.81
C PHE A 12 -9.88 -4.51 -13.89
N ARG A 13 -9.27 -3.72 -14.78
CA ARG A 13 -8.23 -4.17 -15.70
C ARG A 13 -6.93 -3.49 -15.32
N LEU A 14 -5.87 -4.27 -15.21
CA LEU A 14 -4.53 -3.71 -15.06
C LEU A 14 -4.18 -2.88 -16.30
N ASP A 15 -3.55 -1.74 -16.09
CA ASP A 15 -2.97 -0.93 -17.16
C ASP A 15 -1.99 -1.80 -17.97
N ALA A 16 -1.97 -1.62 -19.30
CA ALA A 16 -1.14 -2.39 -20.22
C ALA A 16 0.34 -2.38 -19.84
N LYS A 17 0.82 -1.31 -19.19
CA LYS A 17 2.20 -1.24 -18.67
C LYS A 17 2.54 -2.35 -17.65
N PHE A 18 1.56 -2.85 -16.91
CA PHE A 18 1.72 -3.95 -15.95
C PHE A 18 1.56 -5.34 -16.61
N SER A 19 1.27 -5.40 -17.91
CA SER A 19 1.23 -6.66 -18.67
C SER A 19 2.59 -7.05 -19.26
N SER A 20 3.61 -6.21 -19.06
CA SER A 20 4.98 -6.51 -19.47
C SER A 20 5.58 -7.59 -18.56
N PRO A 21 6.34 -8.56 -19.10
CA PRO A 21 7.10 -9.51 -18.27
C PRO A 21 8.17 -8.85 -17.40
N HIS A 22 8.45 -7.55 -17.60
CA HIS A 22 9.36 -6.75 -16.77
C HIS A 22 8.65 -5.93 -15.69
N ALA A 23 7.31 -5.98 -15.63
CA ALA A 23 6.55 -5.37 -14.56
C ALA A 23 6.16 -6.44 -13.53
N ALA A 24 6.56 -6.23 -12.28
CA ALA A 24 6.20 -7.11 -11.17
C ALA A 24 5.13 -6.46 -10.29
N LEU A 25 4.14 -7.25 -9.88
CA LEU A 25 3.28 -6.89 -8.76
C LEU A 25 3.81 -7.60 -7.51
N HIS A 26 3.96 -6.85 -6.42
CA HIS A 26 4.44 -7.39 -5.16
C HIS A 26 3.25 -7.63 -4.23
N PRO A 27 2.72 -8.86 -4.14
CA PRO A 27 1.66 -9.14 -3.19
C PRO A 27 2.20 -8.99 -1.77
N ALA A 28 1.54 -8.16 -0.96
CA ALA A 28 1.78 -8.06 0.47
C ALA A 28 0.59 -8.67 1.21
N VAL A 29 0.86 -9.48 2.23
CA VAL A 29 -0.18 -10.08 3.07
C VAL A 29 0.13 -9.78 4.53
N LEU A 30 -0.80 -9.10 5.20
CA LEU A 30 -0.77 -8.92 6.64
C LEU A 30 -1.65 -9.99 7.29
N VAL A 31 -1.11 -10.68 8.29
CA VAL A 31 -1.76 -11.82 8.94
C VAL A 31 -1.87 -11.50 10.42
N GLN A 32 -3.08 -11.43 10.97
CA GLN A 32 -3.32 -11.24 12.40
C GLN A 32 -3.89 -12.52 13.02
N ASN A 33 -3.25 -13.03 14.08
CA ASN A 33 -3.63 -14.26 14.80
C ASN A 33 -3.85 -15.49 13.90
N SER A 34 -3.17 -15.54 12.74
CA SER A 34 -3.29 -16.61 11.75
C SER A 34 -1.93 -16.88 11.12
N SER A 35 -1.86 -17.90 10.26
CA SER A 35 -0.66 -18.23 9.48
C SER A 35 -1.02 -18.24 8.00
N LEU A 36 -0.04 -17.93 7.16
CA LEU A 36 -0.16 -17.92 5.71
C LEU A 36 0.83 -18.92 5.14
N GLU A 37 0.33 -19.84 4.32
CA GLU A 37 1.14 -20.69 3.46
C GLU A 37 0.95 -20.22 2.02
N LEU A 38 2.06 -19.98 1.32
CA LEU A 38 2.04 -19.54 -0.07
C LEU A 38 2.53 -20.68 -0.96
N ASN A 39 1.68 -21.11 -1.90
CA ASN A 39 2.05 -22.06 -2.93
C ASN A 39 2.35 -21.31 -4.24
N PHE A 40 3.62 -21.26 -4.61
CA PHE A 40 4.10 -20.64 -5.85
C PHE A 40 4.12 -21.60 -7.06
N GLY A 41 3.49 -22.77 -6.92
CA GLY A 41 3.37 -23.82 -7.92
C GLY A 41 4.18 -25.09 -7.61
N ASP A 42 4.71 -25.21 -6.39
CA ASP A 42 5.41 -26.42 -5.92
C ASP A 42 4.43 -27.56 -5.61
N THR A 43 3.18 -27.22 -5.29
CA THR A 43 2.06 -28.18 -5.17
C THR A 43 0.93 -27.81 -6.15
N PRO A 44 0.02 -28.72 -6.50
CA PRO A 44 -1.13 -28.41 -7.36
C PRO A 44 -1.97 -27.25 -6.81
N PHE A 45 -2.32 -26.29 -7.66
CA PHE A 45 -3.21 -25.19 -7.27
C PHE A 45 -4.62 -25.70 -7.02
N ALA A 46 -5.22 -25.32 -5.88
CA ALA A 46 -6.64 -25.58 -5.61
C ALA A 46 -7.56 -24.99 -6.69
N PHE A 47 -7.13 -23.86 -7.28
CA PHE A 47 -7.77 -23.21 -8.42
C PHE A 47 -6.72 -22.96 -9.51
N PRO A 48 -6.58 -23.85 -10.51
CA PRO A 48 -5.56 -23.72 -11.55
C PRO A 48 -5.73 -22.42 -12.35
N PRO A 49 -4.64 -21.72 -12.67
CA PRO A 49 -4.72 -20.52 -13.49
C PRO A 49 -5.12 -20.88 -14.93
N LYS A 50 -5.66 -19.89 -15.66
CA LYS A 50 -6.04 -20.03 -17.08
C LYS A 50 -4.80 -20.19 -17.97
N GLU A 51 -5.00 -20.66 -19.20
CA GLU A 51 -3.94 -20.76 -20.20
C GLU A 51 -3.17 -19.44 -20.37
N GLY A 52 -1.85 -19.54 -20.54
CA GLY A 52 -0.95 -18.39 -20.66
C GLY A 52 -0.31 -17.91 -19.35
N VAL A 53 -0.63 -18.53 -18.21
CA VAL A 53 -0.01 -18.22 -16.91
C VAL A 53 1.02 -19.29 -16.55
N THR A 54 2.21 -18.86 -16.17
CA THR A 54 3.28 -19.75 -15.67
C THR A 54 3.44 -19.58 -14.17
N ALA A 55 3.47 -20.68 -13.44
CA ALA A 55 3.74 -20.67 -12.00
C ALA A 55 5.16 -20.18 -11.73
N VAL A 56 5.38 -19.47 -10.62
CA VAL A 56 6.70 -18.91 -10.28
C VAL A 56 7.74 -20.01 -10.12
N SER A 57 7.39 -21.15 -9.51
CA SER A 57 8.30 -22.31 -9.39
C SER A 57 8.72 -22.93 -10.73
N LYS A 58 7.96 -22.64 -11.81
CA LYS A 58 8.22 -23.13 -13.17
C LYS A 58 8.68 -22.03 -14.12
N ALA A 59 8.78 -20.78 -13.64
CA ALA A 59 9.21 -19.67 -14.45
C ALA A 59 10.72 -19.75 -14.70
N PRO A 60 11.19 -19.38 -15.90
CA PRO A 60 12.62 -19.36 -16.19
C PRO A 60 13.34 -18.34 -15.28
N PRO A 61 14.60 -18.59 -14.86
CA PRO A 61 15.34 -17.70 -13.99
C PRO A 61 15.47 -16.26 -14.51
N SER A 62 15.46 -16.07 -15.83
CA SER A 62 15.49 -14.75 -16.46
C SER A 62 14.25 -13.88 -16.18
N LEU A 63 13.18 -14.47 -15.67
CA LEU A 63 11.94 -13.77 -15.28
C LEU A 63 11.76 -13.67 -13.77
N ILE A 64 12.71 -14.19 -12.98
CA ILE A 64 12.66 -14.17 -11.51
C ILE A 64 13.84 -13.34 -11.00
N GLU A 65 13.55 -12.13 -10.54
CA GLU A 65 14.53 -11.27 -9.87
C GLU A 65 14.22 -11.24 -8.37
N TRP A 66 15.10 -11.83 -7.57
CA TRP A 66 15.03 -11.71 -6.11
C TRP A 66 15.62 -10.37 -5.70
N ARG A 67 14.77 -9.35 -5.60
CA ARG A 67 15.17 -8.06 -5.01
C ARG A 67 15.19 -8.21 -3.49
N GLY A 68 16.38 -8.27 -2.91
CA GLY A 68 16.54 -7.90 -1.51
C GLY A 68 16.10 -6.45 -1.35
N LEU A 69 15.48 -6.10 -0.23
CA LEU A 69 15.21 -4.71 0.14
C LEU A 69 16.55 -4.01 0.43
N GLU A 70 17.30 -3.66 -0.60
CA GLU A 70 18.34 -2.65 -0.48
C GLU A 70 17.63 -1.30 -0.44
N VAL A 71 17.53 -0.74 0.77
CA VAL A 71 17.00 0.61 0.99
C VAL A 71 18.04 1.57 0.45
N GLU A 72 17.95 1.93 -0.83
CA GLU A 72 18.68 3.08 -1.35
C GLU A 72 18.21 4.31 -0.59
N ASN A 73 19.10 4.85 0.26
CA ASN A 73 18.93 6.13 0.92
C ASN A 73 19.08 7.26 -0.11
N GLU A 74 18.15 7.36 -1.07
CA GLU A 74 18.00 8.59 -1.82
C GLU A 74 17.53 9.68 -0.85
N LYS A 75 18.30 10.77 -0.79
CA LYS A 75 18.00 11.92 0.07
C LYS A 75 16.59 12.40 -0.25
N LYS A 76 15.68 12.20 0.70
CA LYS A 76 14.32 12.77 0.70
C LYS A 76 14.36 14.22 0.25
N GLU A 77 13.79 14.48 -0.93
CA GLU A 77 13.33 15.82 -1.27
C GLU A 77 12.33 16.26 -0.19
N SER A 78 12.43 17.52 0.22
CA SER A 78 11.68 18.12 1.32
C SER A 78 10.21 18.41 0.96
N SER A 79 9.51 17.44 0.39
CA SER A 79 8.12 17.58 -0.04
C SER A 79 7.22 16.56 0.66
N ALA A 80 5.92 16.86 0.71
CA ALA A 80 4.87 16.04 1.31
C ALA A 80 4.65 14.74 0.52
N ALA A 81 5.65 13.87 0.46
CA ALA A 81 5.69 12.62 -0.28
C ALA A 81 5.82 11.45 0.72
N PRO A 82 4.72 10.98 1.34
CA PRO A 82 4.75 9.85 2.25
C PRO A 82 5.15 8.57 1.52
N VAL A 83 5.82 7.67 2.24
CA VAL A 83 6.15 6.33 1.76
C VAL A 83 4.98 5.35 1.91
N CYS A 84 4.04 5.66 2.80
CA CYS A 84 2.85 4.84 3.07
C CYS A 84 1.60 5.69 3.27
N ILE A 85 0.49 5.25 2.68
CA ILE A 85 -0.85 5.76 2.95
C ILE A 85 -1.70 4.61 3.51
N VAL A 86 -2.35 4.86 4.66
CA VAL A 86 -3.32 3.96 5.28
C VAL A 86 -4.72 4.54 5.13
N LEU A 87 -5.57 3.82 4.42
CA LEU A 87 -6.95 4.19 4.14
C LEU A 87 -7.89 3.47 5.10
N GLU A 88 -8.73 4.25 5.77
CA GLU A 88 -9.67 3.78 6.79
C GLU A 88 -11.09 4.25 6.44
N PRO A 89 -12.14 3.47 6.73
CA PRO A 89 -13.49 3.78 6.27
C PRO A 89 -14.19 4.87 7.10
N THR A 90 -13.80 5.05 8.37
CA THR A 90 -14.43 6.00 9.29
C THR A 90 -13.40 6.92 9.94
N LYS A 91 -13.87 8.09 10.39
CA LYS A 91 -13.01 9.06 11.09
C LYS A 91 -12.41 8.45 12.35
N GLU A 92 -13.20 7.71 13.10
CA GLU A 92 -12.82 7.10 14.37
C GLU A 92 -11.71 6.06 14.17
N LEU A 93 -11.77 5.28 13.08
CA LEU A 93 -10.71 4.33 12.71
C LEU A 93 -9.44 5.04 12.24
N VAL A 94 -9.55 6.12 11.46
CA VAL A 94 -8.40 6.99 11.12
C VAL A 94 -7.66 7.43 12.38
N GLU A 95 -8.39 7.91 13.39
CA GLU A 95 -7.82 8.40 14.65
C GLU A 95 -7.17 7.25 15.44
N GLN A 96 -7.83 6.10 15.58
CA GLN A 96 -7.30 4.93 16.28
C GLN A 96 -6.01 4.41 15.63
N THR A 97 -6.02 4.22 14.30
CA THR A 97 -4.84 3.76 13.56
C THR A 97 -3.69 4.76 13.69
N HIS A 98 -3.97 6.06 13.56
CA HIS A 98 -2.96 7.09 13.73
C HIS A 98 -2.33 7.08 15.13
N GLU A 99 -3.14 6.99 16.19
CA GLU A 99 -2.62 6.91 17.56
C GLU A 99 -1.71 5.70 17.78
N ASN A 100 -2.06 4.55 17.19
CA ASN A 100 -1.24 3.36 17.25
C ASN A 100 0.08 3.55 16.50
N LEU A 101 0.06 4.14 15.30
CA LEU A 101 1.26 4.50 14.56
C LEU A 101 2.17 5.43 15.37
N ILE A 102 1.61 6.44 16.06
CA ILE A 102 2.38 7.31 16.94
C ILE A 102 3.01 6.51 18.10
N LYS A 103 2.27 5.59 18.73
CA LYS A 103 2.83 4.72 19.79
C LYS A 103 3.97 3.84 19.26
N PHE A 104 3.81 3.25 18.08
CA PHE A 104 4.85 2.42 17.46
C PHE A 104 6.08 3.23 17.06
N SER A 105 5.89 4.43 16.51
CA SER A 105 6.98 5.32 16.09
C SER A 105 7.92 5.69 17.23
N LYS A 106 7.45 5.72 18.49
CA LYS A 106 8.29 6.00 19.67
C LYS A 106 9.37 4.95 19.89
N ASN A 107 9.16 3.72 19.41
CA ASN A 107 10.13 2.63 19.54
C ASN A 107 11.12 2.58 18.36
N VAL A 108 10.99 3.46 17.36
CA VAL A 108 11.89 3.56 16.21
C VAL A 108 12.60 4.90 16.25
N SER A 109 13.86 4.90 16.68
CA SER A 109 14.66 6.12 16.82
C SER A 109 15.42 6.50 15.55
N ASP A 110 15.74 5.53 14.69
CA ASP A 110 16.49 5.75 13.46
C ASP A 110 16.05 4.78 12.33
N PRO A 111 15.42 5.28 11.25
CA PRO A 111 14.97 6.66 11.07
C PRO A 111 13.77 6.99 11.95
N LYS A 112 13.67 8.24 12.42
CA LYS A 112 12.48 8.71 13.13
C LYS A 112 11.29 8.78 12.17
N ILE A 113 10.25 8.00 12.44
CA ILE A 113 9.03 7.94 11.64
C ILE A 113 8.11 9.13 11.97
N LYS A 114 7.65 9.86 10.96
CA LYS A 114 6.65 10.94 11.08
C LYS A 114 5.32 10.50 10.49
N CYS A 115 4.27 10.56 11.31
CA CYS A 115 2.92 10.19 10.91
C CYS A 115 2.01 11.42 10.94
N VAL A 116 1.07 11.51 9.99
CA VAL A 116 0.04 12.57 9.93
C VAL A 116 -1.33 11.94 9.72
N SER A 117 -2.36 12.52 10.32
CA SER A 117 -3.75 12.10 10.17
C SER A 117 -4.55 13.10 9.34
N LEU A 118 -5.33 12.59 8.39
CA LEU A 118 -6.32 13.32 7.59
C LEU A 118 -7.75 13.09 8.11
N ALA A 119 -7.92 12.95 9.42
CA ALA A 119 -9.23 12.87 10.07
C ALA A 119 -10.07 14.14 9.81
N ALA A 120 -11.39 13.99 9.71
CA ALA A 120 -12.30 15.11 9.49
C ALA A 120 -12.35 16.04 10.72
N GLY A 121 -12.28 17.35 10.48
CA GLY A 121 -12.27 18.37 11.54
C GLY A 121 -10.88 18.83 11.99
N ALA A 122 -9.81 18.24 11.45
CA ALA A 122 -8.45 18.73 11.67
C ALA A 122 -8.26 20.14 11.05
N ASN A 123 -7.49 20.99 11.73
CA ASN A 123 -7.15 22.33 11.22
C ASN A 123 -6.27 22.19 9.97
N MET A 124 -6.77 22.67 8.83
CA MET A 124 -6.09 22.52 7.54
C MET A 124 -4.71 23.21 7.51
N SER A 125 -4.57 24.37 8.15
CA SER A 125 -3.30 25.10 8.16
C SER A 125 -2.23 24.37 8.97
N GLN A 126 -2.60 23.74 10.08
CA GLN A 126 -1.68 22.92 10.88
C GLN A 126 -1.27 21.66 10.11
N LEU A 127 -2.23 21.00 9.48
CA LEU A 127 -2.00 19.82 8.67
C LEU A 127 -1.02 20.11 7.52
N LEU A 128 -1.23 21.19 6.77
CA LEU A 128 -0.34 21.58 5.69
C LEU A 128 1.08 21.86 6.20
N HIS A 129 1.20 22.53 7.34
CA HIS A 129 2.48 22.78 7.97
C HIS A 129 3.20 21.48 8.39
N GLU A 130 2.47 20.47 8.86
CA GLU A 130 3.04 19.15 9.19
C GLU A 130 3.51 18.41 7.94
N LEU A 131 2.72 18.45 6.87
CA LEU A 131 3.08 17.85 5.58
C LEU A 131 4.33 18.51 4.97
N GLU A 132 4.46 19.83 5.05
CA GLU A 132 5.63 20.59 4.59
C GLU A 132 6.91 20.22 5.36
N ARG A 133 6.82 19.82 6.64
CA ARG A 133 7.96 19.35 7.43
C ARG A 133 8.41 17.92 7.07
N GLY A 134 7.77 17.33 6.08
CA GLY A 134 7.97 15.96 5.61
C GLY A 134 7.19 14.96 6.46
N VAL A 135 6.58 13.99 5.78
CA VAL A 135 5.78 12.93 6.36
C VAL A 135 6.24 11.57 5.82
N ASP A 136 6.18 10.53 6.64
CA ASP A 136 6.45 9.14 6.24
C ASP A 136 5.16 8.37 6.00
N ILE A 137 4.20 8.51 6.92
CA ILE A 137 2.94 7.76 6.88
C ILE A 137 1.77 8.73 7.00
N VAL A 138 0.82 8.62 6.08
CA VAL A 138 -0.45 9.36 6.14
C VAL A 138 -1.58 8.37 6.42
N THR A 139 -2.42 8.66 7.41
CA THR A 139 -3.64 7.89 7.68
C THR A 139 -4.85 8.76 7.37
N GLY A 140 -5.84 8.26 6.64
CA GLY A 140 -7.00 9.08 6.27
C GLY A 140 -8.13 8.33 5.61
N GLY A 141 -9.30 8.96 5.57
CA GLY A 141 -10.42 8.45 4.78
C GLY A 141 -10.17 8.64 3.28
N VAL A 142 -10.66 7.69 2.48
CA VAL A 142 -10.45 7.65 1.01
C VAL A 142 -10.73 9.00 0.35
N GLY A 143 -11.90 9.60 0.61
CA GLY A 143 -12.28 10.86 -0.03
C GLY A 143 -11.37 12.03 0.31
N ARG A 144 -10.88 12.11 1.56
CA ARG A 144 -10.03 13.23 1.99
C ARG A 144 -8.57 13.06 1.55
N VAL A 145 -8.07 11.83 1.51
CA VAL A 145 -6.76 11.53 0.92
C VAL A 145 -6.77 11.90 -0.57
N LEU A 146 -7.81 11.48 -1.29
CA LEU A 146 -7.96 11.78 -2.71
C LEU A 146 -8.02 13.30 -2.98
N ASP A 147 -8.81 14.06 -2.23
CA ASP A 147 -8.87 15.53 -2.31
C ASP A 147 -7.49 16.18 -2.12
N MET A 148 -6.69 15.69 -1.16
CA MET A 148 -5.34 16.22 -0.90
C MET A 148 -4.37 15.91 -2.05
N ILE A 149 -4.52 14.76 -2.71
CA ILE A 149 -3.72 14.38 -3.89
C ILE A 149 -4.14 15.21 -5.11
N GLU A 150 -5.44 15.30 -5.38
CA GLU A 150 -6.00 16.05 -6.51
C GLU A 150 -5.70 17.55 -6.41
N THR A 151 -5.67 18.10 -5.20
CA THR A 151 -5.30 19.50 -4.96
C THR A 151 -3.78 19.73 -4.83
N HIS A 152 -2.97 18.72 -5.13
CA HIS A 152 -1.50 18.74 -5.06
C HIS A 152 -0.90 19.10 -3.69
N LYS A 153 -1.67 18.97 -2.62
CA LYS A 153 -1.21 19.17 -1.24
C LYS A 153 -0.52 17.94 -0.66
N LEU A 154 -0.77 16.77 -1.26
CA LEU A 154 -0.12 15.51 -0.95
C LEU A 154 0.45 14.89 -2.23
N SER A 155 1.76 14.64 -2.24
CA SER A 155 2.44 14.02 -3.38
C SER A 155 2.43 12.51 -3.25
N THR A 156 2.18 11.80 -4.34
CA THR A 156 2.29 10.32 -4.40
C THR A 156 3.62 9.83 -4.95
N SER A 157 4.54 10.75 -5.28
CA SER A 157 5.84 10.42 -5.88
C SER A 157 6.73 9.52 -5.01
N GLY A 158 6.61 9.62 -3.69
CA GLY A 158 7.36 8.79 -2.74
C GLY A 158 6.63 7.53 -2.26
N LEU A 159 5.42 7.27 -2.78
CA LEU A 159 4.53 6.25 -2.23
C LEU A 159 4.95 4.84 -2.64
N ASN A 160 5.32 4.02 -1.66
CA ASN A 160 5.69 2.62 -1.87
C ASN A 160 4.60 1.65 -1.39
N PHE A 161 3.75 2.08 -0.44
CA PHE A 161 2.75 1.23 0.19
C PHE A 161 1.40 1.94 0.28
N ILE A 162 0.33 1.19 -0.02
CA ILE A 162 -1.05 1.57 0.28
C ILE A 162 -1.65 0.45 1.10
N VAL A 163 -2.16 0.79 2.28
CA VAL A 163 -2.92 -0.11 3.15
C VAL A 163 -4.38 0.31 3.06
N ILE A 164 -5.27 -0.64 2.86
CA ILE A 164 -6.71 -0.43 2.88
C ILE A 164 -7.25 -1.33 3.99
N ASP A 165 -7.67 -0.73 5.10
CA ASP A 165 -8.29 -1.49 6.19
C ASP A 165 -9.79 -1.68 5.91
N GLU A 166 -10.32 -2.83 6.32
CA GLU A 166 -11.73 -3.25 6.11
C GLU A 166 -12.24 -3.19 4.64
N ALA A 167 -11.46 -3.73 3.69
CA ALA A 167 -11.83 -3.84 2.26
C ALA A 167 -12.75 -5.02 1.92
#